data_AF-A0A6G5QGL1-F1
#
_entry.id   AF-A0A6G5QGL1-F1
#
_cell.length_a   1.000
_cell.length_b   1.000
_cell.length_c   1.000
_cell.angle_alpha   90.00
_cell.angle_beta   90.00
_cell.angle_gamma   90.00
#
_symmetry.space_group_name_H-M   'P 1'
#
loop_
_entity.id
_entity.type
_entity.pdbx_description
1 polymer ?
#
loop_
_entity_poly.entity_id
_entity_poly.type
_entity_poly.pdbx_seq_one_letter_code
_entity_poly.pdbx_strand_id
1 'polypeptide(L)'
;MEKQVTSISIQTQADEATIEALKALLFKIDPTAVFQRDDECDISKADALKLKDIVRKLDSNELKLYEFDEMRERSKNHLKKLGANI
;
A
#
# COMPACT_ATOMS: atom_id res chain seq x y z
N MET A 1 -26.07 -21.41 15.27
CA MET A 1 -24.62 -21.47 15.52
C MET A 1 -23.98 -20.38 14.69
N GLU A 2 -23.35 -19.40 15.32
CA GLU A 2 -22.56 -18.40 14.60
C GLU A 2 -21.37 -19.10 13.92
N LYS A 3 -21.13 -18.82 12.64
CA LYS A 3 -19.94 -19.31 11.95
C LYS A 3 -18.73 -18.56 12.51
N GLN A 4 -17.86 -19.28 13.19
CA GLN A 4 -16.56 -18.74 13.61
C GLN A 4 -15.70 -18.53 12.35
N VAL A 5 -15.24 -17.28 12.16
CA VAL A 5 -14.32 -16.93 11.06
C VAL A 5 -12.90 -17.17 11.54
N THR A 6 -12.14 -17.96 10.80
CA THR A 6 -10.72 -18.20 11.05
C THR A 6 -9.91 -17.51 9.96
N SER A 7 -8.91 -16.71 10.34
CA SER A 7 -7.98 -16.05 9.41
C SER A 7 -6.58 -16.63 9.58
N ILE A 8 -5.87 -16.82 8.45
CA ILE A 8 -4.52 -17.39 8.39
C ILE A 8 -3.68 -16.49 7.45
N SER A 9 -2.50 -16.08 7.90
CA SER A 9 -1.53 -15.34 7.08
C SER A 9 -0.31 -16.22 6.81
N ILE A 10 0.12 -16.29 5.55
CA ILE A 10 1.23 -17.13 5.09
C ILE A 10 2.23 -16.24 4.34
N GLN A 11 3.49 -16.23 4.79
CA GLN A 11 4.61 -15.59 4.10
C GLN A 11 5.53 -16.67 3.55
N THR A 12 5.81 -16.67 2.25
CA THR A 12 6.57 -17.73 1.59
C THR A 12 7.32 -17.21 0.36
N GLN A 13 8.35 -17.96 -0.06
CA GLN A 13 9.08 -17.77 -1.33
C GLN A 13 8.75 -18.87 -2.35
N ALA A 14 7.66 -19.62 -2.11
CA ALA A 14 7.25 -20.69 -2.99
C ALA A 14 6.89 -20.18 -4.39
N ASP A 15 7.12 -21.03 -5.39
CA ASP A 15 6.78 -20.70 -6.78
C ASP A 15 5.27 -20.64 -7.01
N GLU A 16 4.90 -20.08 -8.16
CA GLU A 16 3.50 -19.89 -8.57
C GLU A 16 2.69 -21.20 -8.55
N ALA A 17 3.31 -22.31 -8.95
CA ALA A 17 2.65 -23.62 -8.96
C ALA A 17 2.27 -24.07 -7.55
N THR A 18 3.14 -23.82 -6.57
CA THR A 18 2.88 -24.12 -5.16
C THR A 18 1.79 -23.22 -4.59
N ILE A 19 1.77 -21.93 -4.94
CA ILE A 19 0.73 -21.00 -4.48
C ILE A 19 -0.65 -21.39 -5.02
N GLU A 20 -0.75 -21.78 -6.29
CA GLU A 20 -2.02 -22.24 -6.86
C GLU A 20 -2.47 -23.58 -6.25
N ALA A 21 -1.54 -24.47 -5.88
CA ALA A 21 -1.88 -25.67 -5.13
C ALA A 21 -2.47 -25.36 -3.74
N LEU A 22 -1.91 -24.38 -3.02
CA LEU A 22 -2.44 -23.92 -1.73
C LEU A 22 -3.85 -23.34 -1.87
N LYS A 23 -4.08 -22.51 -2.89
CA LYS A 23 -5.39 -21.93 -3.19
C LYS A 23 -6.43 -23.00 -3.55
N ALA A 24 -6.05 -24.00 -4.36
CA ALA A 24 -6.92 -25.12 -4.69
C ALA A 24 -7.30 -25.95 -3.46
N LEU A 25 -6.34 -26.18 -2.56
CA LEU A 25 -6.60 -26.87 -1.30
C LEU A 25 -7.57 -26.08 -0.41
N LEU A 26 -7.36 -24.77 -0.27
CA LEU A 26 -8.24 -23.89 0.50
C LEU A 26 -9.69 -23.96 0.01
N PHE A 27 -9.92 -23.79 -1.29
CA PHE A 27 -11.27 -23.81 -1.85
C PHE A 27 -11.92 -25.20 -1.86
N LYS A 28 -11.12 -26.28 -1.80
CA LYS A 28 -11.65 -27.63 -1.58
C LYS A 28 -12.19 -27.82 -0.16
N ILE A 29 -11.59 -27.16 0.84
CA ILE A 29 -12.00 -27.22 2.24
C ILE A 29 -13.19 -26.29 2.49
N ASP A 30 -13.09 -25.05 2.01
CA ASP A 30 -14.13 -24.03 2.13
C ASP A 30 -14.27 -23.27 0.79
N PRO A 31 -15.30 -23.59 -0.02
CA PRO A 31 -15.55 -22.91 -1.30
C PRO A 31 -15.87 -21.42 -1.15
N THR A 32 -16.18 -20.96 0.05
CA THR A 32 -16.52 -19.56 0.36
C THR A 32 -15.35 -18.80 0.99
N ALA A 33 -14.20 -19.44 1.17
CA ALA A 33 -13.00 -18.79 1.68
C ALA A 33 -12.54 -17.65 0.77
N VAL A 34 -11.76 -16.73 1.32
CA VAL A 34 -11.15 -15.63 0.58
C VAL A 34 -9.64 -15.87 0.53
N PHE A 35 -9.07 -15.81 -0.68
CA PHE A 35 -7.63 -15.89 -0.91
C PHE A 35 -7.14 -14.56 -1.47
N GLN A 36 -6.29 -13.87 -0.74
CA GLN A 36 -5.68 -12.60 -1.13
C GLN A 36 -4.16 -12.79 -1.20
N ARG A 37 -3.55 -12.35 -2.29
CA ARG A 37 -2.11 -12.13 -2.35
C ARG A 37 -1.89 -10.65 -2.12
N ASP A 38 -0.93 -10.32 -1.26
CA ASP A 38 -0.34 -9.00 -1.31
C ASP A 38 0.42 -8.94 -2.63
N ASP A 39 -0.22 -8.37 -3.66
CA ASP A 39 0.45 -8.11 -4.92
C ASP A 39 1.74 -7.32 -4.60
N GLU A 40 2.82 -7.65 -5.32
CA GLU A 40 4.07 -6.91 -5.19
C GLU A 40 3.75 -5.43 -5.24
N CYS A 41 4.02 -4.74 -4.14
CA CYS A 41 3.80 -3.31 -4.05
C CYS A 41 4.57 -2.68 -5.22
N ASP A 42 3.87 -2.02 -6.14
CA ASP A 42 4.48 -1.31 -7.28
C ASP A 42 5.51 -0.24 -6.86
N ILE A 43 5.62 -0.01 -5.55
CA ILE A 43 6.57 0.87 -4.91
C ILE A 43 7.63 0.06 -4.15
N SER A 44 8.87 0.56 -4.18
CA SER A 44 9.95 -0.03 -3.41
C SER A 44 9.61 -0.07 -1.91
N LYS A 45 10.19 -1.03 -1.16
CA LYS A 45 10.05 -1.07 0.31
C LYS A 45 10.42 0.26 0.98
N ALA A 46 11.40 0.97 0.42
CA ALA A 46 11.82 2.27 0.92
C ALA A 46 10.72 3.33 0.72
N ASP A 47 10.05 3.33 -0.43
CA ASP A 47 8.96 4.26 -0.71
C ASP A 47 7.70 3.92 0.09
N ALA A 48 7.41 2.62 0.29
CA ALA A 48 6.35 2.18 1.18
C ALA A 48 6.56 2.67 2.63
N LEU A 49 7.80 2.63 3.14
CA LEU A 49 8.12 3.16 4.47
C LEU A 49 7.95 4.68 4.55
N LYS A 50 8.36 5.42 3.51
CA LYS A 50 8.16 6.88 3.44
C LYS A 50 6.67 7.24 3.42
N LEU A 51 5.86 6.54 2.64
CA LEU A 51 4.42 6.78 2.59
C LEU A 51 3.76 6.49 3.94
N LYS A 52 4.15 5.41 4.62
CA LYS A 52 3.68 5.12 5.99
C LYS A 52 4.04 6.26 6.97
N ASP A 53 5.23 6.82 6.87
CA ASP A 53 5.64 7.97 7.70
C ASP A 53 4.81 9.23 7.40
N ILE A 54 4.52 9.49 6.12
CA ILE A 54 3.66 10.61 5.71
C ILE A 54 2.25 10.44 6.27
N VAL A 55 1.64 9.26 6.14
CA VAL A 55 0.30 8.99 6.70
C VAL A 55 0.30 9.17 8.22
N ARG A 56 1.30 8.64 8.94
CA ARG A 56 1.42 8.84 10.39
C ARG A 56 1.46 10.33 10.76
N LYS A 57 2.25 11.14 10.05
CA LYS A 57 2.36 12.59 10.27
C LYS A 57 1.09 13.34 9.92
N LEU A 58 0.32 12.82 8.95
CA LEU A 58 -1.00 13.35 8.63
C LEU A 58 -1.94 13.13 9.82
N ASP A 59 -2.00 11.90 10.34
CA ASP A 59 -2.86 11.51 11.47
C ASP A 59 -2.50 12.25 12.77
N SER A 60 -1.23 12.60 12.96
CA SER A 60 -0.77 13.38 14.11
C SER A 60 -0.85 14.91 13.92
N ASN A 61 -1.46 15.40 12.82
CA ASN A 61 -1.51 16.82 12.46
C ASN A 61 -0.13 17.50 12.36
N GLU A 62 0.94 16.74 12.11
CA GLU A 62 2.29 17.25 11.91
C GLU A 62 2.54 17.73 10.48
N LEU A 63 1.63 17.42 9.55
CA LEU A 63 1.69 17.91 8.17
C LEU A 63 0.89 19.20 8.00
N LYS A 64 1.56 20.22 7.46
CA LYS A 64 0.87 21.41 6.98
C LYS A 64 0.29 21.12 5.59
N LEU A 65 -1.05 21.10 5.53
CA LEU A 65 -1.81 21.00 4.29
C LEU A 65 -1.98 22.38 3.67
N TYR A 66 -2.05 22.41 2.35
CA TYR A 66 -2.19 23.63 1.55
C TYR A 66 -3.22 23.38 0.46
N GLU A 67 -3.97 24.42 0.10
CA GLU A 67 -4.84 24.37 -1.06
C GLU A 67 -4.04 24.20 -2.35
N PHE A 68 -4.69 23.67 -3.39
CA PHE A 68 -4.02 23.33 -4.64
C PHE A 68 -3.35 24.54 -5.30
N ASP A 69 -4.00 25.71 -5.28
CA ASP A 69 -3.44 26.94 -5.83
C ASP A 69 -2.20 27.42 -5.05
N GLU A 70 -2.21 27.28 -3.71
CA GLU A 70 -1.08 27.64 -2.88
C GLU A 70 0.10 26.67 -3.12
N MET A 71 -0.17 25.37 -3.22
CA MET A 71 0.81 24.35 -3.62
C MET A 71 1.44 24.67 -4.97
N ARG A 72 0.62 25.05 -5.96
CA ARG A 72 1.07 25.42 -7.30
C ARG A 72 2.00 26.61 -7.26
N GLU A 73 1.65 27.66 -6.53
CA GLU A 73 2.45 28.88 -6.42
C GLU A 73 3.76 28.62 -5.68
N ARG A 74 3.74 27.84 -4.59
CA ARG A 74 4.95 27.44 -3.87
C ARG A 74 5.89 26.60 -4.74
N SER A 75 5.34 25.66 -5.51
CA SER A 75 6.10 24.82 -6.42
C SER A 75 6.77 25.65 -7.53
N LYS A 76 6.02 26.56 -8.17
CA LYS A 76 6.57 27.51 -9.15
C LYS A 76 7.71 28.34 -8.57
N ASN A 77 7.50 28.91 -7.38
CA ASN A 77 8.52 29.74 -6.73
C ASN A 77 9.77 28.94 -6.35
N HIS A 78 9.61 27.69 -5.93
CA HIS A 78 10.75 26.80 -5.68
C HIS A 78 11.53 26.49 -6.96
N LEU A 79 10.84 26.13 -8.03
CA LEU A 79 11.45 25.84 -9.33
C LEU A 79 12.14 27.08 -9.93
N LYS A 80 11.57 28.28 -9.80
CA LYS A 80 12.22 29.55 -10.16
C LYS A 80 13.54 29.75 -9.41
N LYS A 81 13.58 29.46 -8.10
CA LYS A 81 14.82 29.51 -7.30
C LYS A 81 15.88 28.52 -7.78
N LEU A 82 15.46 27.40 -8.37
CA LEU A 82 16.36 26.43 -9.00
C LEU A 82 16.73 26.80 -10.46
N GLY A 83 16.27 27.95 -10.97
CA GLY A 83 16.62 28.45 -12.29
C GLY A 83 15.65 28.05 -13.41
N ALA A 84 14.51 27.44 -13.09
CA ALA A 84 13.49 27.16 -14.10
C ALA A 84 12.84 28.46 -14.60
N ASN A 85 12.68 28.59 -15.92
CA ASN A 85 11.96 29.70 -16.56
C ASN A 85 10.52 29.26 -16.83
N ILE A 86 9.63 29.50 -15.86
CA ILE A 86 8.23 29.03 -15.80
C ILE A 86 7.28 30.04 -15.14
#